data_AF-A0A419EQN0-F1
#
_entry.id   AF-A0A419EQN0-F1
#
_cell.length_a   1.000
_cell.length_b   1.000
_cell.length_c   1.000
_cell.angle_alpha   90.00
_cell.angle_beta   90.00
_cell.angle_gamma   90.00
#
_symmetry.space_group_name_H-M   'P 1'
#
loop_
_entity.id
_entity.type
_entity.pdbx_description
1 polymer ?
#
loop_
_entity_poly.entity_id
_entity_poly.type
_entity_poly.pdbx_seq_one_letter_code
_entity_poly.pdbx_strand_id
1 'polypeptide(L)' 'MGKKVKTFGNRVIVILISGRLIIVEQILHYTDALITAMLPGTEENGKADVLFGDYNPKSLLPHSWQVNKH' A
#
# COMPACT_ATOMS: atom_id res chain seq x y z
N MET A 1 -0.16 5.86 13.31
CA MET A 1 -1.17 6.30 12.31
C MET A 1 -2.26 5.25 12.08
N GLY A 2 -1.97 4.05 11.57
CA GLY A 2 -3.00 3.02 11.23
C GLY A 2 -3.90 2.57 12.39
N LYS A 3 -3.35 2.48 13.61
CA LYS A 3 -4.09 2.09 14.82
C LYS A 3 -5.27 3.02 15.17
N LYS A 4 -5.24 4.28 14.72
CA LYS A 4 -6.28 5.29 15.01
C LYS A 4 -7.44 5.27 14.00
N VAL A 5 -7.24 4.64 12.84
CA VAL A 5 -8.22 4.62 11.73
C VAL A 5 -9.14 3.40 11.81
N LYS A 6 -8.64 2.24 12.24
CA LYS A 6 -9.46 1.02 12.38
C LYS A 6 -10.52 1.09 13.49
N THR A 7 -10.44 2.08 14.37
CA THR A 7 -11.33 2.28 15.53
C THR A 7 -12.79 2.55 15.18
N PHE A 8 -13.12 2.76 13.90
CA PHE A 8 -14.47 3.11 13.43
C PHE A 8 -15.18 2.00 12.63
N GLY A 9 -14.61 0.79 12.52
CA GLY A 9 -15.22 -0.30 11.72
C GLY A 9 -15.19 -0.08 10.21
N ASN A 10 -14.49 0.96 9.75
CA ASN A 10 -14.35 1.31 8.34
C ASN A 10 -13.30 0.44 7.65
N ARG A 11 -13.46 0.21 6.34
CA ARG A 11 -12.42 -0.37 5.49
C ARG A 11 -11.24 0.59 5.39
N VAL A 12 -10.03 0.08 5.64
CA VAL A 12 -8.78 0.84 5.63
C VAL A 12 -7.93 0.39 4.46
N ILE A 13 -7.69 1.31 3.53
CA ILE A 13 -6.75 1.12 2.42
C ILE A 13 -5.49 1.91 2.73
N VAL A 14 -4.33 1.26 2.67
CA VAL A 14 -3.03 1.89 2.88
C VAL A 14 -2.30 1.98 1.54
N ILE A 15 -1.86 3.19 1.22
CA ILE A 15 -0.99 3.45 0.08
C ILE A 15 0.41 3.74 0.62
N LEU A 16 1.35 2.86 0.34
CA LEU A 16 2.74 3.01 0.71
C LEU A 16 3.51 3.63 -0.46
N ILE A 17 4.00 4.86 -0.28
CA ILE A 17 4.87 5.53 -1.24
C ILE A 17 6.31 5.44 -0.74
N SER A 18 7.14 4.62 -1.40
CA SER A 18 8.53 4.40 -0.99
C SER A 18 9.39 3.90 -2.15
N GLY A 19 10.65 4.34 -2.21
CA GLY A 19 11.63 3.85 -3.20
C GLY A 19 12.18 2.46 -2.89
N ARG A 20 11.80 1.87 -1.75
CA ARG A 20 12.23 0.55 -1.30
C ARG A 20 11.14 -0.14 -0.49
N LEU A 21 11.12 -1.46 -0.50
CA LEU A 21 10.22 -2.23 0.37
C LEU A 21 10.61 -2.00 1.83
N ILE A 22 9.60 -1.81 2.69
CA ILE A 22 9.76 -1.62 4.13
C ILE A 22 8.94 -2.67 4.88
N ILE A 23 9.31 -2.98 6.12
CA ILE A 23 8.53 -3.89 6.97
C ILE A 23 7.24 -3.19 7.41
N VAL A 24 6.09 -3.78 7.11
CA VAL A 24 4.74 -3.20 7.35
C VAL A 24 3.84 -4.08 8.22
N GLU A 25 4.39 -5.12 8.85
CA GLU A 25 3.60 -6.10 9.61
C GLU A 25 2.68 -5.46 10.64
N GLN A 26 3.17 -4.45 11.37
CA GLN A 26 2.39 -3.75 12.38
C GLN A 26 1.17 -2.99 11.82
N ILE A 27 1.20 -2.56 10.55
CA ILE A 27 0.08 -1.87 9.90
C ILE A 27 -0.86 -2.83 9.17
N LEU A 28 -0.38 -4.02 8.75
CA LEU A 28 -1.22 -5.04 8.10
C LEU A 28 -2.40 -5.47 8.98
N HIS A 29 -2.20 -5.54 10.30
CA HIS A 29 -3.27 -5.88 11.25
C HIS A 29 -4.44 -4.89 11.21
N TYR A 30 -4.24 -3.70 10.64
CA TYR A 30 -5.23 -2.64 10.56
C TYR A 30 -5.60 -2.25 9.13
N THR A 31 -5.20 -3.04 8.13
CA THR A 31 -5.31 -2.71 6.71
C THR A 31 -6.07 -3.80 5.98
N ASP A 32 -7.11 -3.42 5.22
CA ASP A 32 -7.89 -4.33 4.38
C ASP A 32 -7.29 -4.47 2.98
N ALA A 33 -6.61 -3.43 2.48
CA ALA A 33 -5.86 -3.47 1.23
C ALA A 33 -4.59 -2.61 1.32
N LEU A 34 -3.46 -3.14 0.84
CA LEU A 34 -2.18 -2.45 0.78
C LEU A 34 -1.78 -2.27 -0.69
N ILE A 35 -1.49 -1.03 -1.08
CA ILE A 35 -0.97 -0.68 -2.40
C ILE A 35 0.40 -0.06 -2.23
N THR A 36 1.41 -0.63 -2.88
CA THR A 36 2.75 -0.03 -2.91
C THR A 36 2.95 0.73 -4.21
N ALA A 37 3.19 2.02 -4.09
CA ALA A 37 3.66 2.83 -5.20
C ALA A 37 5.14 3.15 -4.97
N MET A 38 6.01 2.77 -5.91
CA MET A 38 7.38 3.28 -5.91
C MET A 38 7.37 4.81 -6.06
N LEU A 39 8.51 5.45 -5.76
CA LEU A 39 8.64 6.91 -5.88
C LEU A 39 8.08 7.34 -7.24
N PRO A 40 6.97 8.10 -7.26
CA PRO A 40 6.43 8.57 -8.51
C PRO A 40 7.46 9.50 -9.13
N GLY A 41 7.76 9.29 -10.40
CA GLY A 41 8.21 10.40 -11.24
C GLY A 41 7.07 11.41 -11.40
N THR A 42 7.16 12.28 -12.40
CA THR A 42 6.17 13.33 -12.71
C THR A 42 4.77 12.79 -13.12
N GLU A 43 4.56 11.48 -13.12
CA GLU A 43 3.30 10.80 -13.47
C GLU A 43 2.47 10.45 -12.22
N GLU A 44 1.93 11.47 -11.55
CA GLU A 44 1.18 11.32 -10.30
C GLU A 44 -0.25 10.78 -10.47
N ASN A 45 -0.85 10.95 -11.67
CA ASN A 45 -2.23 10.55 -11.94
C ASN A 45 -2.46 9.03 -11.97
N GLY A 46 -1.47 8.24 -12.39
CA GLY A 46 -1.62 6.78 -12.52
C GLY A 46 -1.90 6.04 -11.21
N LYS A 47 -1.77 6.72 -10.05
CA LYS A 47 -2.08 6.16 -8.73
C LYS A 47 -3.55 6.27 -8.36
N ALA A 48 -4.22 7.34 -8.79
CA ALA A 48 -5.65 7.55 -8.53
C ALA A 48 -6.49 6.61 -9.40
N ASP A 49 -6.12 6.45 -10.67
CA ASP A 49 -6.83 5.59 -11.63
C ASP A 49 -6.89 4.12 -11.18
N VAL A 50 -5.84 3.64 -10.50
CA VAL A 50 -5.81 2.28 -9.90
C VAL A 50 -6.69 2.18 -8.66
N LEU A 51 -6.76 3.23 -7.84
CA LEU A 51 -7.56 3.25 -6.62
C LEU A 51 -9.06 3.33 -6.90
N PHE A 52 -9.45 4.09 -7.92
CA PHE A 52 -10.85 4.30 -8.28
C PHE A 52 -11.37 3.30 -9.32
N GLY A 53 -10.51 2.41 -9.82
CA GLY A 53 -10.91 1.26 -10.65
C GLY A 53 -10.91 1.54 -12.16
N ASP A 54 -10.41 2.70 -12.58
CA ASP A 54 -10.23 3.04 -14.00
C ASP A 54 -9.12 2.20 -14.65
N TYR A 55 -8.18 1.66 -13.85
CA TYR A 55 -7.13 0.76 -14.32
C TYR A 55 -6.89 -0.44 -13.39
N ASN A 56 -6.85 -1.64 -13.98
CA ASN A 56 -6.53 -2.86 -13.23
C ASN A 56 -5.00 -2.97 -13.02
N PRO A 57 -4.49 -3.02 -11.77
CA PRO A 57 -3.07 -3.10 -11.51
C PRO A 57 -2.46 -4.40 -12.08
N LYS A 58 -1.46 -4.26 -12.96
CA LYS A 58 -0.76 -5.40 -13.60
C LYS A 58 0.63 -5.67 -13.02
N SER A 59 1.11 -4.85 -12.09
CA SER A 59 2.49 -4.98 -11.59
C SER A 59 2.61 -6.11 -10.57
N LEU A 60 3.52 -7.04 -10.83
CA LEU A 60 4.03 -7.98 -9.83
C LEU A 60 5.13 -7.30 -9.01
N LEU A 61 5.30 -7.70 -7.75
CA LEU A 61 6.41 -7.21 -6.93
C LEU A 61 7.74 -7.65 -7.56
N PRO A 62 8.67 -6.72 -7.84
CA PRO A 62 9.97 -7.07 -8.43
C PRO A 62 10.89 -7.80 -7.44
N HIS A 63 10.58 -7.72 -6.14
CA HIS A 63 11.29 -8.39 -5.06
C HIS A 63 10.32 -8.95 -4.03
N SER A 64 10.70 -10.07 -3.40
CA SER A 64 9.96 -10.63 -2.27
C SER A 64 9.84 -9.63 -1.13
N TRP A 65 8.68 -9.61 -0.50
CA TRP A 65 8.43 -8.74 0.65
C TRP A 65 9.25 -9.18 1.86
N GLN A 66 9.87 -8.22 2.56
CA GLN A 66 10.60 -8.49 3.79
C GLN A 66 9.61 -8.74 4.92
N VAL A 67 9.60 -9.96 5.44
CA VAL A 67 8.92 -10.33 6.69
C VAL A 67 9.97 -10.43 7.80
N ASN A 68 9.63 -9.95 8.99
CA ASN A 68 10.41 -10.17 10.19
C ASN A 68 10.30 -11.65 10.57
N LYS A 69 11.44 -12.29 10.81
CA LYS A 69 11.52 -13.72 11.16
C LYS A 69 11.75 -13.97 12.65
N HIS A 70 11.43 -12.99 13.50
CA HIS A 70 11.67 -13.02 14.93
C HIS A 70 10.39 -12.72 15.71
#